data_AF-A0AAU3SE19-F1
#
_entry.id   AF-A0AAU3SE19-F1
#
_cell.length_a   1.000
_cell.length_b   1.000
_cell.length_c   1.000
_cell.angle_alpha   90.00
_cell.angle_beta   90.00
_cell.angle_gamma   90.00
#
_symmetry.space_group_name_H-M   'P 1'
#
loop_
_entity.id
_entity.type
_entity.pdbx_description
1 polymer ?
#
loop_
_entity_poly.entity_id
_entity_poly.type
_entity_poly.pdbx_seq_one_letter_code
_entity_poly.pdbx_strand_id
1 'polypeptide(L)'
;MIEIIRNLSRRIEEARTNGRLGEVQGLQVSLTKAKEQLVALDRSLERTCSAGQSRPTDLRYAGDHKAAVMLLSGLSAVIFYGGSRMTAGAHVSGLLLGLFCTHVVLRRLPPVSRRQPRWWEMHPDLGSLWTAAGVVSGLQVTGFALRINREIEVSGKGDITWLPPADILNLLSIAVTMLGVFIAPVLDIGSATFPVKAFGLSVLLLAGYPFALAGHYDMFNPRTHRSWTYCPRQERIALSAIGVSAVVYIALAILR
;
A
#
# COMPACT_ATOMS: atom_id res chain seq x y z
N MET A 1 9.21 12.83 17.18
CA MET A 1 9.88 13.81 16.30
C MET A 1 10.95 14.63 17.03
N ILE A 2 10.64 15.24 18.18
CA ILE A 2 11.63 15.95 19.03
C ILE A 2 12.84 15.07 19.38
N GLU A 3 12.63 13.78 19.60
CA GLU A 3 13.69 12.81 19.89
C GLU A 3 14.64 12.57 18.71
N ILE A 4 14.14 12.61 17.47
CA ILE A 4 14.95 12.47 16.25
C ILE A 4 15.88 13.67 16.10
N ILE A 5 15.37 14.88 16.35
CA ILE A 5 16.16 16.11 16.32
C ILE A 5 17.27 16.06 17.37
N ARG A 6 16.96 15.64 18.61
CA ARG A 6 17.97 15.49 19.68
C ARG A 6 19.03 14.45 19.33
N ASN A 7 18.65 13.33 18.72
CA ASN A 7 19.59 12.29 18.28
C ASN A 7 20.53 12.80 17.17
N LEU A 8 19.98 13.46 16.14
CA LEU A 8 20.77 14.04 15.05
C LEU A 8 21.74 15.12 15.56
N SER A 9 21.28 16.03 16.43
CA SER A 9 22.16 17.03 17.04
C SER A 9 23.31 16.40 17.82
N ARG A 10 23.05 15.31 18.56
CA ARG A 10 24.09 14.57 19.28
C ARG A 10 25.12 13.95 18.33
N ARG A 11 24.67 13.32 17.24
CA ARG A 11 25.57 12.72 16.23
C ARG A 11 26.40 13.77 15.47
N ILE A 12 25.85 14.96 15.26
CA ILE A 12 26.60 16.07 14.66
C ILE A 12 27.74 16.49 15.59
N GLU A 13 27.48 16.61 16.89
CA GLU A 13 28.52 16.98 17.86
C GLU A 13 29.59 15.89 17.99
N GLU A 14 29.20 14.62 17.97
CA GLU A 14 30.10 13.48 17.96
C GLU A 14 30.94 13.41 16.66
N ALA A 15 30.34 13.67 15.50
CA ALA A 15 31.08 13.72 14.24
C ALA A 15 32.05 14.91 14.18
N ARG A 16 31.68 16.04 14.79
CA ARG A 16 32.50 17.26 14.88
C ARG A 16 33.72 17.06 15.78
N THR A 17 33.52 16.50 16.97
CA THR A 17 34.60 16.19 17.92
C THR A 17 35.58 15.14 17.36
N ASN A 18 35.10 14.24 16.51
CA ASN A 18 35.93 13.24 15.82
C ASN A 18 36.54 13.71 14.48
N GLY A 19 36.39 14.99 14.09
CA GLY A 19 36.99 15.54 12.87
C GLY A 19 36.39 15.03 11.55
N ARG A 20 35.20 14.42 11.57
CA ARG A 20 34.53 13.86 10.37
C ARG A 20 33.70 14.92 9.65
N LEU A 21 34.38 15.90 9.03
CA LEU A 21 33.74 17.06 8.40
C LEU A 21 32.72 16.71 7.30
N GLY A 22 32.98 15.65 6.52
CA GLY A 22 32.04 15.18 5.48
C GLY A 22 30.73 14.60 6.05
N GLU A 23 30.79 13.94 7.21
CA GLU A 23 29.61 13.36 7.88
C GLU A 23 28.76 14.47 8.52
N VAL A 24 29.40 15.52 9.06
CA VAL A 24 28.72 16.69 9.66
C VAL A 24 27.81 17.37 8.64
N GLN A 25 28.28 17.56 7.41
CA GLN A 25 27.51 18.27 6.37
C GLN A 25 26.25 17.49 5.97
N GLY A 26 26.36 16.16 5.80
CA GLY A 26 25.21 15.30 5.52
C GLY A 26 24.19 15.26 6.67
N LEU A 27 24.67 15.25 7.92
CA LEU A 27 23.80 15.28 9.10
C LEU A 27 23.12 16.64 9.27
N GLN A 28 23.78 17.76 8.94
CA GLN A 28 23.18 19.10 8.97
C GLN A 28 22.03 19.25 7.97
N VAL A 29 22.20 18.76 6.73
CA VAL A 29 21.11 18.75 5.73
C VAL A 29 19.91 17.95 6.24
N SER A 30 20.17 16.80 6.85
CA SER A 30 19.13 15.94 7.42
C SER A 30 18.39 16.62 8.60
N LEU A 31 19.12 17.34 9.46
CA LEU A 31 18.55 18.11 10.56
C LEU A 31 17.66 19.25 10.08
N THR A 32 18.08 20.00 9.07
CA THR A 32 17.30 21.11 8.48
C THR A 32 15.97 20.59 7.92
N LYS A 33 16.02 19.49 7.16
CA LYS A 33 14.81 18.88 6.59
C LYS A 33 13.85 18.36 7.66
N ALA A 34 14.38 17.77 8.73
CA ALA A 34 13.56 17.33 9.87
C ALA A 34 12.89 18.51 10.61
N LYS A 35 13.57 19.67 10.73
CA LYS A 35 12.98 20.90 11.30
C LYS A 35 11.87 21.47 10.41
N GLU A 36 12.08 21.50 9.10
CA GLU A 36 11.06 21.96 8.15
C GLU A 36 9.78 21.12 8.24
N GLN A 37 9.90 19.79 8.33
CA GLN A 37 8.76 18.91 8.50
C GLN A 37 8.01 19.15 9.81
N LEU A 38 8.72 19.45 10.90
CA LEU A 38 8.09 19.77 12.19
C LEU A 38 7.24 21.04 12.09
N VAL A 39 7.78 22.09 11.45
CA VAL A 39 7.04 23.36 11.24
C VAL A 39 5.84 23.18 10.31
N ALA A 40 5.94 22.31 9.30
CA ALA A 40 4.81 21.98 8.43
C ALA A 40 3.71 21.23 9.20
N LEU A 41 4.08 20.31 10.08
CA LEU A 41 3.16 19.56 10.92
C LEU A 41 2.43 20.49 11.91
N ASP A 42 3.16 21.42 12.53
CA ASP A 42 2.62 22.40 13.48
C ASP A 42 1.57 23.30 12.80
N ARG A 43 1.89 23.82 11.61
CA ARG A 43 0.93 24.57 10.78
C ARG A 43 -0.30 23.75 10.39
N SER A 44 -0.14 22.46 10.14
CA SER A 44 -1.28 21.57 9.83
C SER A 44 -2.18 21.33 11.04
N LEU A 45 -1.59 21.24 12.23
CA LEU A 45 -2.31 21.03 13.47
C LEU A 45 -3.10 22.30 13.85
N GLU A 46 -2.49 23.48 13.72
CA GLU A 46 -3.19 24.77 13.90
C GLU A 46 -4.40 24.90 12.97
N ARG A 47 -4.25 24.57 11.67
CA ARG A 47 -5.39 24.59 10.73
C ARG A 47 -6.52 23.65 11.14
N THR A 48 -6.19 22.49 11.68
CA THR A 48 -7.17 21.50 12.13
C THR A 48 -7.90 21.99 13.38
N CYS A 49 -7.18 22.60 14.33
CA CYS A 49 -7.77 23.21 15.53
C CYS A 49 -8.65 24.42 15.20
N SER A 50 -8.22 25.30 14.28
CA SER A 50 -9.02 26.46 13.85
C SER A 50 -10.30 26.06 13.11
N ALA A 51 -10.27 24.98 12.32
CA ALA A 51 -11.46 24.45 11.64
C ALA A 51 -12.49 23.85 12.63
N GLY A 52 -12.05 23.39 13.81
CA GLY A 52 -12.93 22.86 14.86
C GLY A 52 -13.63 23.92 15.72
N GLN A 53 -13.18 25.18 15.67
CA GLN A 53 -13.75 26.29 16.47
C GLN A 53 -14.82 27.10 15.71
N SER A 54 -15.06 26.80 14.42
CA SER A 54 -16.21 27.33 13.69
C SER A 54 -17.47 26.56 14.08
N ARG A 55 -18.26 27.20 14.94
CA ARG A 55 -19.50 26.75 15.58
C ARG A 55 -20.49 26.08 14.60
N PRO A 56 -21.22 25.03 15.04
CA PRO A 56 -22.14 24.29 14.21
C PRO A 56 -23.48 25.01 14.07
N THR A 57 -23.86 25.31 12.84
CA THR A 57 -25.27 25.46 12.45
C THR A 57 -25.48 24.70 11.15
N ASP A 58 -26.52 23.86 11.18
CA ASP A 58 -27.13 23.12 10.08
C ASP A 58 -26.55 21.77 9.65
N LEU A 59 -27.05 20.77 10.40
CA LEU A 59 -27.43 19.44 9.94
C LEU A 59 -28.11 19.45 8.56
N ARG A 60 -27.41 18.91 7.55
CA ARG A 60 -27.97 17.98 6.53
C ARG A 60 -26.87 17.56 5.55
N TYR A 61 -26.11 16.52 5.88
CA TYR A 61 -25.51 15.62 4.89
C TYR A 61 -25.02 14.35 5.61
N ALA A 62 -25.97 13.50 5.99
CA ALA A 62 -25.70 12.17 6.49
C ALA A 62 -25.69 11.19 5.30
N GLY A 63 -24.56 11.15 4.59
CA GLY A 63 -24.33 10.21 3.49
C GLY A 63 -22.92 10.41 2.98
N ASP A 64 -21.96 9.66 3.55
CA ASP A 64 -20.64 9.31 2.96
C ASP A 64 -19.49 9.16 3.97
N HIS A 65 -19.76 9.16 5.27
CA HIS A 65 -18.72 8.88 6.27
C HIS A 65 -18.20 7.42 6.27
N LYS A 66 -18.85 6.48 5.56
CA LYS A 66 -18.40 5.08 5.51
C LYS A 66 -17.16 4.87 4.63
N ALA A 67 -17.01 5.63 3.56
CA ALA A 67 -15.86 5.52 2.65
C ALA A 67 -14.58 6.09 3.30
N ALA A 68 -14.69 7.23 3.99
CA ALA A 68 -13.56 7.86 4.68
C ALA A 68 -13.01 7.02 5.85
N VAL A 69 -13.88 6.34 6.61
CA VAL A 69 -13.46 5.46 7.72
C VAL A 69 -12.77 4.18 7.20
N MET A 70 -13.19 3.65 6.05
CA MET A 70 -12.50 2.51 5.42
C MET A 70 -11.10 2.89 4.93
N LEU A 71 -10.94 4.05 4.28
CA LEU A 71 -9.63 4.52 3.79
C LEU A 71 -8.61 4.76 4.93
N LEU A 72 -9.05 5.27 6.07
CA LEU A 72 -8.17 5.51 7.23
C LEU A 72 -7.75 4.21 7.96
N SER A 73 -8.58 3.16 7.92
CA SER A 73 -8.26 1.87 8.51
C SER A 73 -7.21 1.07 7.69
N GLY A 74 -7.24 1.19 6.36
CA GLY A 74 -6.26 0.54 5.47
C GLY A 74 -4.87 1.18 5.53
N LEU A 75 -4.78 2.52 5.65
CA LEU A 75 -3.52 3.24 5.78
C LEU A 75 -2.78 2.94 7.08
N SER A 76 -3.50 2.67 8.18
CA SER A 76 -2.88 2.35 9.48
C SER A 76 -2.21 0.97 9.49
N ALA A 77 -2.70 0.00 8.70
CA ALA A 77 -2.11 -1.33 8.61
C ALA A 77 -0.78 -1.35 7.81
N VAL A 78 -0.66 -0.47 6.80
CA VAL A 78 0.53 -0.39 5.93
C VAL A 78 1.67 0.37 6.61
N ILE A 79 1.37 1.37 7.46
CA ILE A 79 2.39 2.13 8.21
C ILE A 79 3.02 1.27 9.33
N PHE A 80 2.33 0.25 9.84
CA PHE A 80 2.81 -0.54 10.98
C PHE A 80 3.83 -1.65 10.66
N TYR A 81 4.00 -2.01 9.39
CA TYR A 81 4.97 -3.06 8.98
C TYR A 81 6.30 -2.51 8.41
N GLY A 82 6.38 -1.20 8.18
CA GLY A 82 7.54 -0.53 7.59
C GLY A 82 8.53 0.02 8.62
N GLY A 83 9.22 -0.86 9.35
CA GLY A 83 10.46 -0.50 10.03
C GLY A 83 10.37 -0.32 11.55
N SER A 84 10.61 -1.40 12.28
CA SER A 84 11.22 -1.37 13.62
C SER A 84 11.82 -2.74 13.92
N ARG A 85 13.08 -2.78 14.35
CA ARG A 85 13.67 -3.97 14.98
C ARG A 85 12.78 -4.33 16.17
N MET A 86 12.11 -5.48 16.06
CA MET A 86 11.11 -5.96 16.99
C MET A 86 11.74 -6.32 18.34
N THR A 87 11.36 -5.61 19.40
CA THR A 87 11.43 -6.11 20.76
C THR A 87 10.05 -6.69 21.12
N ALA A 88 10.02 -7.90 21.68
CA ALA A 88 8.85 -8.78 21.79
C ALA A 88 7.71 -8.30 22.74
N GLY A 89 7.69 -7.03 23.16
CA GLY A 89 6.77 -6.53 24.20
C GLY A 89 5.49 -5.84 23.72
N ALA A 90 5.35 -5.49 22.44
CA ALA A 90 4.30 -4.57 21.97
C ALA A 90 3.09 -5.24 21.26
N HIS A 91 2.93 -6.56 21.34
CA HIS A 91 1.98 -7.29 20.50
C HIS A 91 0.51 -7.29 20.97
N VAL A 92 0.19 -6.95 22.23
CA VAL A 92 -1.17 -7.20 22.76
C VAL A 92 -2.10 -5.97 22.68
N SER A 93 -1.56 -4.75 22.72
CA SER A 93 -2.40 -3.54 22.86
C SER A 93 -3.02 -3.04 21.56
N GLY A 94 -2.40 -3.28 20.40
CA GLY A 94 -2.90 -2.81 19.10
C GLY A 94 -4.09 -3.63 18.55
N LEU A 95 -4.10 -4.95 18.82
CA LEU A 95 -5.14 -5.87 18.33
C LEU A 95 -6.47 -5.69 19.07
N LEU A 96 -6.43 -5.31 20.35
CA LEU A 96 -7.61 -5.07 21.18
C LEU A 96 -8.33 -3.77 20.81
N LEU A 97 -7.62 -2.73 20.36
CA LEU A 97 -8.24 -1.45 19.97
C LEU A 97 -9.00 -1.56 18.63
N GLY A 98 -8.49 -2.37 17.69
CA GLY A 98 -9.16 -2.63 16.42
C GLY A 98 -10.48 -3.39 16.58
N LEU A 99 -10.48 -4.43 17.43
CA LEU A 99 -11.67 -5.25 17.70
C LEU A 99 -12.78 -4.48 18.43
N PHE A 100 -12.43 -3.54 19.31
CA PHE A 100 -13.41 -2.73 20.03
C PHE A 100 -14.16 -1.75 19.12
N CYS A 101 -13.47 -1.20 18.11
CA CYS A 101 -14.06 -0.26 17.17
C CYS A 101 -15.04 -0.95 16.19
N THR A 102 -14.77 -2.20 15.79
CA THR A 102 -15.69 -2.98 14.94
C THR A 102 -16.98 -3.36 15.68
N HIS A 103 -16.90 -3.61 16.99
CA HIS A 103 -18.03 -4.13 17.75
C HIS A 103 -19.09 -3.05 18.10
N VAL A 104 -18.66 -1.79 18.25
CA VAL A 104 -19.56 -0.66 18.57
C VAL A 104 -20.39 -0.22 17.35
N VAL A 105 -19.84 -0.34 16.14
CA VAL A 105 -20.55 0.04 14.90
C VAL A 105 -21.67 -0.95 14.53
N LEU A 106 -21.55 -2.22 14.94
CA LEU A 106 -22.51 -3.28 14.58
C LEU A 106 -23.85 -3.25 15.34
N ARG A 107 -23.98 -2.53 16.47
CA ARG A 107 -25.19 -2.58 17.31
C ARG A 107 -26.29 -1.56 16.98
N ARG A 108 -26.13 -0.69 15.97
CA ARG A 108 -27.11 0.37 15.64
C ARG A 108 -27.70 0.30 14.24
N LEU A 109 -27.72 -0.88 13.61
CA LEU A 109 -28.33 -1.00 12.28
C LEU A 109 -29.83 -1.33 12.40
N PRO A 110 -30.72 -0.54 11.79
CA PRO A 110 -32.16 -0.80 11.77
C PRO A 110 -32.48 -2.10 10.98
N PRO A 111 -33.66 -2.71 11.21
CA PRO A 111 -34.07 -3.92 10.49
C PRO A 111 -34.10 -3.66 8.98
N VAL A 112 -33.17 -4.30 8.27
CA VAL A 112 -33.07 -4.25 6.81
C VAL A 112 -34.29 -4.91 6.19
N SER A 113 -35.12 -4.12 5.51
CA SER A 113 -36.19 -4.58 4.63
C SER A 113 -35.64 -5.56 3.58
N ARG A 114 -36.12 -6.79 3.60
CA ARG A 114 -35.65 -7.94 2.79
C ARG A 114 -36.16 -7.91 1.34
N ARG A 115 -35.79 -6.89 0.58
CA ARG A 115 -35.64 -7.03 -0.88
C ARG A 115 -34.24 -6.61 -1.24
N GLN A 116 -33.28 -7.49 -0.98
CA GLN A 116 -31.96 -7.31 -1.55
C GLN A 116 -32.07 -7.58 -3.06
N PRO A 117 -31.67 -6.63 -3.92
CA PRO A 117 -31.44 -6.95 -5.33
C PRO A 117 -30.46 -8.11 -5.39
N ARG A 118 -30.69 -9.05 -6.29
CA ARG A 118 -29.82 -10.22 -6.41
C ARG A 118 -28.42 -9.71 -6.70
N TRP A 119 -27.45 -10.11 -5.89
CA TRP A 119 -26.09 -9.54 -5.90
C TRP A 119 -25.35 -9.68 -7.24
N TRP A 120 -25.81 -10.58 -8.12
CA TRP A 120 -25.30 -10.73 -9.48
C TRP A 120 -25.89 -9.74 -10.51
N GLU A 121 -26.96 -9.02 -10.19
CA GLU A 121 -27.56 -7.98 -11.04
C GLU A 121 -26.99 -6.58 -10.75
N MET A 122 -26.18 -6.44 -9.69
CA MET A 122 -25.46 -5.21 -9.42
C MET A 122 -24.30 -5.07 -10.40
N HIS A 123 -24.58 -4.48 -11.56
CA HIS A 123 -23.53 -3.87 -12.36
C HIS A 123 -22.82 -2.86 -11.46
N PRO A 124 -21.54 -3.09 -11.12
CA PRO A 124 -20.83 -2.17 -10.25
C PRO A 124 -20.83 -0.80 -10.93
N ASP A 125 -21.33 0.19 -10.21
CA ASP A 125 -21.24 1.57 -10.65
C ASP A 125 -19.76 1.91 -10.93
N LEU A 126 -19.51 2.62 -12.02
CA LEU A 126 -18.15 2.93 -12.47
C LEU A 126 -17.39 3.70 -11.39
N GLY A 127 -18.07 4.56 -10.63
CA GLY A 127 -17.50 5.28 -9.49
C GLY A 127 -17.00 4.35 -8.39
N SER A 128 -17.75 3.30 -8.07
CA SER A 128 -17.35 2.27 -7.09
C SER A 128 -16.14 1.48 -7.59
N LEU A 129 -16.13 1.11 -8.87
CA LEU A 129 -15.01 0.40 -9.49
C LEU A 129 -13.73 1.24 -9.47
N TRP A 130 -13.82 2.53 -9.84
CA TRP A 130 -12.69 3.46 -9.83
C TRP A 130 -12.14 3.70 -8.43
N THR A 131 -13.01 3.78 -7.43
CA THR A 131 -12.59 3.89 -6.03
C THR A 131 -11.79 2.67 -5.60
N ALA A 132 -12.29 1.46 -5.88
CA ALA A 132 -11.58 0.22 -5.59
C ALA A 132 -10.24 0.12 -6.35
N ALA A 133 -10.23 0.47 -7.63
CA ALA A 133 -9.03 0.52 -8.46
C ALA A 133 -8.00 1.53 -7.96
N GLY A 134 -8.43 2.68 -7.43
CA GLY A 134 -7.56 3.66 -6.80
C GLY A 134 -6.83 3.10 -5.58
N VAL A 135 -7.57 2.39 -4.70
CA VAL A 135 -6.98 1.72 -3.53
C VAL A 135 -5.97 0.65 -3.97
N VAL A 136 -6.33 -0.20 -4.92
CA VAL A 136 -5.47 -1.25 -5.47
C VAL A 136 -4.19 -0.64 -6.08
N SER A 137 -4.33 0.44 -6.87
CA SER A 137 -3.20 1.15 -7.47
C SER A 137 -2.28 1.76 -6.42
N GLY A 138 -2.84 2.36 -5.36
CA GLY A 138 -2.06 2.91 -4.24
C GLY A 138 -1.22 1.85 -3.53
N LEU A 139 -1.80 0.65 -3.30
CA LEU A 139 -1.09 -0.49 -2.74
C LEU A 139 0.03 -0.98 -3.67
N GLN A 140 -0.25 -1.12 -4.96
CA GLN A 140 0.73 -1.53 -5.98
C GLN A 140 1.94 -0.60 -6.05
N VAL A 141 1.69 0.72 -6.14
CA VAL A 141 2.74 1.75 -6.21
C VAL A 141 3.55 1.79 -4.92
N THR A 142 2.89 1.67 -3.76
CA THR A 142 3.57 1.63 -2.46
C THR A 142 4.46 0.39 -2.35
N GLY A 143 3.96 -0.79 -2.71
CA GLY A 143 4.73 -2.03 -2.75
C GLY A 143 5.97 -1.92 -3.64
N PHE A 144 5.82 -1.30 -4.81
CA PHE A 144 6.92 -1.04 -5.74
C PHE A 144 7.94 -0.02 -5.19
N ALA A 145 7.47 1.07 -4.57
CA ALA A 145 8.35 2.06 -3.97
C ALA A 145 9.19 1.47 -2.82
N LEU A 146 8.58 0.65 -1.95
CA LEU A 146 9.29 -0.09 -0.90
C LEU A 146 10.36 -1.01 -1.50
N ARG A 147 10.06 -1.65 -2.62
CA ARG A 147 11.00 -2.50 -3.35
C ARG A 147 12.19 -1.71 -3.90
N ILE A 148 11.95 -0.57 -4.55
CA ILE A 148 13.02 0.30 -5.07
C ILE A 148 13.92 0.79 -3.93
N ASN A 149 13.33 1.27 -2.83
CA ASN A 149 14.10 1.74 -1.69
C ASN A 149 15.05 0.67 -1.14
N ARG A 150 14.59 -0.58 -1.11
CA ARG A 150 15.44 -1.70 -0.69
C ARG A 150 16.58 -1.95 -1.67
N GLU A 151 16.34 -1.89 -2.97
CA GLU A 151 17.39 -2.08 -3.98
C GLU A 151 18.42 -0.95 -3.97
N ILE A 152 18.02 0.29 -3.68
CA ILE A 152 18.95 1.41 -3.48
C ILE A 152 19.88 1.13 -2.27
N GLU A 153 19.33 0.61 -1.17
CA GLU A 153 20.13 0.24 0.01
C GLU A 153 21.12 -0.88 -0.30
N VAL A 154 20.70 -1.90 -1.06
CA VAL A 154 21.55 -3.01 -1.49
C VAL A 154 22.65 -2.51 -2.43
N SER A 155 22.33 -1.62 -3.38
CA SER A 155 23.30 -0.99 -4.26
C SER A 155 24.41 -0.27 -3.49
N GLY A 156 24.06 0.38 -2.38
CA GLY A 156 25.02 1.09 -1.52
C GLY A 156 26.06 0.17 -0.87
N LYS A 157 25.79 -1.15 -0.82
CA LYS A 157 26.70 -2.17 -0.26
C LYS A 157 27.61 -2.80 -1.33
N GLY A 158 27.50 -2.36 -2.59
CA GLY A 158 28.25 -2.94 -3.71
C GLY A 158 27.65 -4.25 -4.25
N ASP A 159 26.47 -4.64 -3.79
CA ASP A 159 25.74 -5.79 -4.31
C ASP A 159 25.01 -5.44 -5.62
N ILE A 160 24.78 -6.46 -6.45
CA ILE A 160 24.11 -6.31 -7.74
C ILE A 160 22.64 -5.97 -7.51
N THR A 161 22.17 -4.87 -8.11
CA THR A 161 20.75 -4.52 -8.16
C THR A 161 20.11 -5.16 -9.39
N TRP A 162 19.05 -5.93 -9.17
CA TRP A 162 18.22 -6.40 -10.26
C TRP A 162 16.75 -6.35 -9.88
N LEU A 163 15.94 -6.12 -10.90
CA LEU A 163 14.49 -6.19 -10.77
C LEU A 163 14.07 -7.67 -10.90
N PRO A 164 13.60 -8.33 -9.83
CA PRO A 164 13.11 -9.70 -9.93
C PRO A 164 11.92 -9.78 -10.87
N PRO A 165 11.75 -10.90 -11.59
CA PRO A 165 10.57 -11.15 -12.41
C PRO A 165 9.23 -10.94 -11.67
N ALA A 166 9.18 -11.20 -10.36
CA ALA A 166 8.03 -10.86 -9.52
C ALA A 166 7.62 -9.37 -9.59
N ASP A 167 8.56 -8.43 -9.66
CA ASP A 167 8.23 -7.00 -9.73
C ASP A 167 7.62 -6.62 -11.09
N ILE A 168 8.01 -7.33 -12.17
CA ILE A 168 7.37 -7.19 -13.49
C ILE A 168 5.88 -7.54 -13.40
N LEU A 169 5.52 -8.54 -12.59
CA LEU A 169 4.12 -8.91 -12.36
C LEU A 169 3.32 -7.76 -11.71
N ASN A 170 3.90 -7.06 -10.73
CA ASN A 170 3.27 -5.89 -10.12
C ASN A 170 3.15 -4.72 -11.11
N LEU A 171 4.18 -4.49 -11.94
CA LEU A 171 4.14 -3.48 -13.00
C LEU A 171 3.06 -3.77 -14.05
N LEU A 172 2.92 -5.04 -14.45
CA LEU A 172 1.83 -5.48 -15.32
C LEU A 172 0.47 -5.27 -14.65
N SER A 173 0.35 -5.56 -13.36
CA SER A 173 -0.87 -5.31 -12.59
C SER A 173 -1.24 -3.81 -12.56
N ILE A 174 -0.27 -2.91 -12.37
CA ILE A 174 -0.46 -1.45 -12.47
C ILE A 174 -0.90 -1.06 -13.87
N ALA A 175 -0.23 -1.57 -14.91
CA ALA A 175 -0.54 -1.26 -16.30
C ALA A 175 -1.97 -1.70 -16.67
N VAL A 176 -2.39 -2.90 -16.25
CA VAL A 176 -3.75 -3.40 -16.47
C VAL A 176 -4.78 -2.52 -15.75
N THR A 177 -4.51 -2.09 -14.51
CA THR A 177 -5.42 -1.17 -13.80
C THR A 177 -5.51 0.19 -14.51
N MET A 178 -4.37 0.80 -14.86
CA MET A 178 -4.34 2.13 -15.49
C MET A 178 -4.97 2.13 -16.87
N LEU A 179 -4.54 1.22 -17.74
CA LEU A 179 -5.02 1.15 -19.11
C LEU A 179 -6.46 0.62 -19.16
N GLY A 180 -6.77 -0.43 -18.42
CA GLY A 180 -8.04 -1.14 -18.52
C GLY A 180 -9.17 -0.52 -17.70
N VAL A 181 -8.89 0.01 -16.51
CA VAL A 181 -9.93 0.51 -15.59
C VAL A 181 -10.11 2.01 -15.69
N PHE A 182 -9.04 2.78 -15.90
CA PHE A 182 -9.10 4.24 -15.95
C PHE A 182 -9.12 4.79 -17.38
N ILE A 183 -8.18 4.39 -18.23
CA ILE A 183 -8.02 5.00 -19.56
C ILE A 183 -9.04 4.47 -20.57
N ALA A 184 -9.25 3.16 -20.65
CA ALA A 184 -10.16 2.58 -21.64
C ALA A 184 -11.60 3.12 -21.57
N PRO A 185 -12.24 3.27 -20.38
CA PRO A 185 -13.58 3.88 -20.30
C PRO A 185 -13.62 5.33 -20.77
N VAL A 186 -12.58 6.11 -20.47
CA VAL A 186 -12.49 7.53 -20.85
C VAL A 186 -12.40 7.69 -22.36
N LEU A 187 -11.78 6.72 -23.04
CA LEU A 187 -11.64 6.70 -24.49
C LEU A 187 -12.76 5.93 -25.21
N ASP A 188 -13.75 5.43 -24.47
CA ASP A 188 -14.82 4.55 -24.98
C ASP A 188 -14.27 3.32 -25.75
N ILE A 189 -13.15 2.76 -25.26
CA ILE A 189 -12.50 1.58 -25.85
C ILE A 189 -13.06 0.32 -25.20
N GLY A 190 -13.80 -0.46 -25.98
CA GLY A 190 -14.31 -1.78 -25.58
C GLY A 190 -15.75 -1.75 -25.05
N SER A 191 -16.16 -2.82 -24.40
CA SER A 191 -17.53 -2.94 -23.86
C SER A 191 -17.64 -2.35 -22.45
N ALA A 192 -18.86 -2.03 -22.01
CA ALA A 192 -19.11 -1.58 -20.62
C ALA A 192 -18.65 -2.58 -19.54
N THR A 193 -18.46 -3.86 -19.90
CA THR A 193 -17.96 -4.90 -18.98
C THR A 193 -16.43 -5.00 -18.95
N PHE A 194 -15.75 -4.40 -19.92
CA PHE A 194 -14.29 -4.45 -20.06
C PHE A 194 -13.55 -3.95 -18.81
N PRO A 195 -13.95 -2.82 -18.16
CA PRO A 195 -13.23 -2.30 -17.00
C PRO A 195 -13.32 -3.22 -15.79
N VAL A 196 -14.48 -3.88 -15.62
CA VAL A 196 -14.69 -4.87 -14.56
C VAL A 196 -13.79 -6.08 -14.79
N LYS A 197 -13.71 -6.56 -16.04
CA LYS A 197 -12.84 -7.69 -16.41
C LYS A 197 -11.36 -7.33 -16.23
N ALA A 198 -10.94 -6.13 -16.63
CA ALA A 198 -9.58 -5.64 -16.45
C ALA A 198 -9.23 -5.47 -14.96
N PHE A 199 -10.14 -4.95 -14.15
CA PHE A 199 -9.95 -4.83 -12.70
C PHE A 199 -9.77 -6.20 -12.03
N GLY A 200 -10.57 -7.20 -12.38
CA GLY A 200 -10.38 -8.55 -11.85
C GLY A 200 -9.03 -9.17 -12.26
N LEU A 201 -8.56 -8.91 -13.48
CA LEU A 201 -7.23 -9.34 -13.92
C LEU A 201 -6.12 -8.64 -13.12
N SER A 202 -6.22 -7.33 -12.90
CA SER A 202 -5.20 -6.62 -12.13
C SER A 202 -5.13 -7.11 -10.69
N VAL A 203 -6.27 -7.32 -10.04
CA VAL A 203 -6.35 -7.88 -8.67
C VAL A 203 -5.74 -9.28 -8.61
N LEU A 204 -5.99 -10.14 -9.62
CA LEU A 204 -5.36 -11.47 -9.70
C LEU A 204 -3.82 -11.37 -9.76
N LEU A 205 -3.29 -10.50 -10.62
CA LEU A 205 -1.84 -10.28 -10.75
C LEU A 205 -1.23 -9.72 -9.45
N LEU A 206 -1.91 -8.76 -8.81
CA LEU A 206 -1.48 -8.19 -7.53
C LEU A 206 -1.50 -9.25 -6.42
N ALA A 207 -2.53 -10.09 -6.36
CA ALA A 207 -2.61 -11.17 -5.37
C ALA A 207 -1.50 -12.21 -5.58
N GLY A 208 -1.10 -12.46 -6.84
CA GLY A 208 0.02 -13.34 -7.18
C GLY A 208 1.40 -12.79 -6.83
N TYR A 209 1.59 -11.47 -6.90
CA TYR A 209 2.86 -10.79 -6.63
C TYR A 209 3.58 -11.22 -5.34
N PRO A 210 2.94 -11.21 -4.14
CA PRO A 210 3.63 -11.62 -2.91
C PRO A 210 4.09 -13.08 -2.93
N PHE A 211 3.37 -13.98 -3.62
CA PHE A 211 3.79 -15.39 -3.75
C PHE A 211 4.98 -15.54 -4.69
N ALA A 212 4.98 -14.83 -5.82
CA ALA A 212 6.13 -14.79 -6.72
C ALA A 212 7.36 -14.22 -6.00
N LEU A 213 7.17 -13.14 -5.23
CA LEU A 213 8.22 -12.51 -4.45
C LEU A 213 8.74 -13.42 -3.33
N ALA A 214 7.87 -14.14 -2.62
CA ALA A 214 8.27 -15.15 -1.63
C ALA A 214 9.10 -16.28 -2.29
N GLY A 215 8.68 -16.73 -3.47
CA GLY A 215 9.44 -17.69 -4.28
C GLY A 215 10.80 -17.15 -4.72
N HIS A 216 10.92 -15.85 -5.00
CA HIS A 216 12.20 -15.21 -5.32
C HIS A 216 13.19 -15.25 -4.16
N TYR A 217 12.72 -15.26 -2.91
CA TYR A 217 13.55 -15.43 -1.72
C TYR A 217 13.69 -16.89 -1.26
N ASP A 218 13.25 -17.85 -2.08
CA ASP A 218 13.22 -19.28 -1.74
C ASP A 218 12.48 -19.60 -0.41
N MET A 219 11.51 -18.75 -0.02
CA MET A 219 10.85 -18.81 1.30
C MET A 219 9.89 -20.01 1.49
N PHE A 220 9.51 -20.72 0.42
CA PHE A 220 8.58 -21.85 0.55
C PHE A 220 9.25 -23.11 1.09
N ASN A 221 10.58 -23.20 1.05
CA ASN A 221 11.31 -24.32 1.60
C ASN A 221 12.26 -23.84 2.72
N PRO A 222 11.96 -24.13 4.00
CA PRO A 222 12.77 -23.67 5.11
C PRO A 222 14.16 -24.30 5.16
N ARG A 223 14.42 -25.34 4.35
CA ARG A 223 15.70 -26.04 4.27
C ARG A 223 16.64 -25.47 3.21
N THR A 224 16.16 -24.58 2.34
CA THR A 224 16.98 -23.97 1.30
C THR A 224 17.46 -22.59 1.72
N HIS A 225 18.76 -22.36 1.60
CA HIS A 225 19.30 -21.01 1.65
C HIS A 225 18.93 -20.24 0.39
N ARG A 226 18.92 -18.90 0.49
CA ARG A 226 18.66 -18.00 -0.64
C ARG A 226 19.58 -18.36 -1.81
N SER A 227 19.00 -18.70 -2.95
CA SER A 227 19.77 -18.86 -4.18
C SER A 227 20.12 -17.49 -4.77
N TRP A 228 21.34 -17.36 -5.30
CA TRP A 228 21.80 -16.14 -6.00
C TRP A 228 21.45 -16.16 -7.50
N THR A 229 20.47 -16.97 -7.89
CA THR A 229 20.01 -17.05 -9.27
C THR A 229 18.98 -15.96 -9.54
N TYR A 230 19.03 -15.34 -10.72
CA TYR A 230 18.10 -14.28 -11.12
C TYR A 230 16.61 -14.69 -11.01
N CYS A 231 16.30 -15.95 -11.30
CA CYS A 231 14.93 -16.50 -11.25
C CYS A 231 14.94 -17.92 -10.65
N PRO A 232 14.86 -18.06 -9.31
CA PRO A 232 14.85 -19.37 -8.66
C PRO A 232 13.70 -20.26 -9.13
N ARG A 233 13.86 -21.56 -8.90
CA ARG A 233 12.84 -22.55 -9.28
C ARG A 233 11.48 -22.26 -8.61
N GLN A 234 11.50 -21.82 -7.35
CA GLN A 234 10.28 -21.49 -6.62
C GLN A 234 9.53 -20.30 -7.25
N GLU A 235 10.26 -19.24 -7.62
CA GLU A 235 9.69 -18.10 -8.35
C GLU A 235 9.10 -18.53 -9.70
N ARG A 236 9.82 -19.33 -10.49
CA ARG A 236 9.32 -19.84 -11.79
C ARG A 236 8.01 -20.60 -11.66
N ILE A 237 7.88 -21.45 -10.64
CA ILE A 237 6.64 -22.20 -10.37
C ILE A 237 5.51 -21.23 -10.02
N ALA A 238 5.75 -20.27 -9.12
CA ALA A 238 4.76 -19.27 -8.74
C ALA A 238 4.30 -18.43 -9.94
N LEU A 239 5.24 -17.92 -10.74
CA LEU A 239 4.94 -17.15 -11.95
C LEU A 239 4.16 -17.97 -12.98
N SER A 240 4.50 -19.25 -13.16
CA SER A 240 3.77 -20.14 -14.07
C SER A 240 2.32 -20.35 -13.60
N ALA A 241 2.12 -20.58 -12.30
CA ALA A 241 0.78 -20.76 -11.73
C ALA A 241 -0.07 -19.48 -11.87
N ILE A 242 0.51 -18.31 -11.64
CA ILE A 242 -0.16 -17.02 -11.82
C ILE A 242 -0.47 -16.78 -13.30
N GLY A 243 0.48 -17.05 -14.20
CA GLY A 243 0.29 -16.93 -15.65
C GLY A 243 -0.82 -17.82 -16.18
N VAL A 244 -0.87 -19.09 -15.77
CA VAL A 244 -1.97 -20.02 -16.10
C VAL A 244 -3.29 -19.50 -15.56
N SER A 245 -3.33 -19.03 -14.31
CA SER A 245 -4.53 -18.45 -13.71
C SER A 245 -5.03 -17.21 -14.47
N ALA A 246 -4.11 -16.36 -14.93
CA ALA A 246 -4.43 -15.17 -15.72
C ALA A 246 -4.99 -15.54 -17.10
N VAL A 247 -4.40 -16.54 -17.77
CA VAL A 247 -4.91 -17.05 -19.06
C VAL A 247 -6.31 -17.64 -18.90
N VAL A 248 -6.52 -18.48 -17.89
CA VAL A 248 -7.84 -19.06 -17.57
C VAL A 248 -8.85 -17.96 -17.28
N TYR A 249 -8.48 -16.96 -16.48
CA TYR A 249 -9.32 -15.82 -16.19
C TYR A 249 -9.71 -15.06 -17.47
N ILE A 250 -8.74 -14.74 -18.33
CA ILE A 250 -8.99 -14.03 -19.59
C ILE A 250 -9.91 -14.85 -20.51
N ALA A 251 -9.67 -16.15 -20.65
CA ALA A 251 -10.51 -17.03 -21.45
C ALA A 251 -11.96 -17.03 -20.94
N LEU A 252 -12.15 -17.21 -19.63
CA LEU A 252 -13.48 -17.15 -19.01
C LEU A 252 -14.13 -15.77 -19.14
N ALA A 253 -13.35 -14.70 -19.07
CA ALA A 253 -13.82 -13.33 -19.23
C ALA A 253 -14.19 -13.00 -20.68
N ILE A 254 -13.62 -13.66 -21.68
CA ILE A 254 -14.00 -13.49 -23.09
C ILE A 254 -15.26 -14.29 -23.42
N LEU A 255 -15.40 -15.50 -22.84
CA LEU A 255 -16.53 -16.39 -23.09
C LEU A 255 -17.85 -15.95 -22.44
N ARG A 256 -17.78 -15.05 -21.45
CA ARG A 256 -18.95 -14.48 -20.76
C ARG A 256 -19.21 -13.04 -21.18
#